data_AF-A0A932BXP6-F1
#
_entry.id   AF-A0A932BXP6-F1
#
_cell.length_a   1.000
_cell.length_b   1.000
_cell.length_c   1.000
_cell.angle_alpha   90.00
_cell.angle_beta   90.00
_cell.angle_gamma   90.00
#
_symmetry.space_group_name_H-M   'P 1'
#
loop_
_entity.id
_entity.type
_entity.pdbx_description
1 polymer ?
#
loop_
_entity_poly.entity_id
_entity_poly.type
_entity_poly.pdbx_seq_one_letter_code
_entity_poly.pdbx_strand_id
1 'polypeptide(L)'
;MADELVQDAVMRNLEIIGEAAKALSTETTIRAPSVAWRSVSGMRDHLVHGYFGVDLDIVWNAIAEDLPGLRSAVEQLLRGADAFWSAYSPNSAACSAAFFSTRSARW
;
A
#
# COMPACT_ATOMS: atom_id res chain seq x y z
N MET A 1 -15.94 21.27 6.24
CA MET A 1 -15.50 20.36 7.33
C MET A 1 -14.73 21.19 8.33
N ALA A 2 -15.07 21.13 9.63
CA ALA A 2 -14.65 22.15 10.60
C ALA A 2 -13.59 21.67 11.61
N ASP A 3 -13.17 20.40 11.55
CA ASP A 3 -12.19 19.84 12.49
C ASP A 3 -10.82 19.72 11.82
N GLU A 4 -9.88 20.56 12.25
CA GLU A 4 -8.50 20.60 11.76
C GLU A 4 -7.72 19.34 12.16
N LEU A 5 -7.99 18.77 13.34
CA LEU A 5 -7.31 17.55 13.81
C LEU A 5 -7.65 16.36 12.91
N VAL A 6 -8.90 16.27 12.45
CA VAL A 6 -9.32 15.22 11.51
C VAL A 6 -8.63 15.40 10.16
N GLN A 7 -8.52 16.63 9.68
CA GLN A 7 -7.84 16.92 8.40
C GLN A 7 -6.36 16.53 8.48
N ASP A 8 -5.66 16.95 9.52
CA ASP A 8 -4.26 16.60 9.75
C ASP A 8 -4.05 15.09 9.85
N ALA A 9 -4.90 14.40 10.61
CA ALA A 9 -4.84 12.95 10.74
C ALA A 9 -5.03 12.25 9.39
N VAL A 10 -5.95 12.73 8.55
CA VAL A 10 -6.19 12.11 7.24
C VAL A 10 -5.07 12.42 6.25
N MET A 11 -4.58 13.66 6.20
CA MET A 11 -3.41 14.02 5.38
C MET A 11 -2.20 13.15 5.74
N ARG A 12 -1.95 12.97 7.04
CA ARG A 12 -0.88 12.09 7.53
C ARG A 12 -1.04 10.64 7.06
N ASN A 13 -2.25 10.11 7.06
CA ASN A 13 -2.52 8.76 6.58
C ASN A 13 -2.25 8.62 5.07
N LEU A 14 -2.61 9.62 4.27
CA LEU A 14 -2.31 9.63 2.83
C LEU A 14 -0.80 9.70 2.56
N GLU A 15 -0.04 10.48 3.32
CA GLU A 15 1.42 10.50 3.23
C GLU A 15 2.03 9.10 3.48
N ILE A 16 1.55 8.41 4.51
CA ILE A 16 2.01 7.06 4.87
C ILE A 16 1.71 6.07 3.72
N ILE A 17 0.52 6.15 3.13
CA ILE A 17 0.14 5.32 1.97
C ILE A 17 1.07 5.61 0.79
N GLY A 18 1.35 6.88 0.50
CA GLY A 18 2.26 7.28 -0.58
C GLY A 18 3.68 6.76 -0.40
N GLU A 19 4.24 6.84 0.81
CA GLU A 19 5.56 6.28 1.13
C GLU A 19 5.58 4.75 1.02
N ALA A 20 4.54 4.08 1.52
CA ALA A 20 4.43 2.64 1.40
C ALA A 20 4.37 2.19 -0.07
N ALA A 21 3.62 2.92 -0.91
CA ALA A 21 3.54 2.66 -2.34
C ALA A 21 4.90 2.85 -3.05
N LYS A 22 5.68 3.86 -2.65
CA LYS A 22 7.03 4.11 -3.18
C LYS A 22 8.03 3.01 -2.84
N ALA A 23 7.86 2.34 -1.70
CA ALA A 23 8.70 1.24 -1.26
C ALA A 23 8.40 -0.11 -1.95
N LEU A 24 7.31 -0.21 -2.71
CA LEU A 24 6.94 -1.44 -3.41
C LEU A 24 7.97 -1.81 -4.48
N SER A 25 8.24 -3.11 -4.60
CA SER A 25 9.09 -3.63 -5.67
C SER A 25 8.41 -3.51 -7.04
N THR A 26 9.22 -3.47 -8.10
CA THR A 26 8.74 -3.51 -9.48
C THR A 26 7.88 -4.75 -9.75
N GLU A 27 8.25 -5.90 -9.19
CA GLU A 27 7.47 -7.13 -9.29
C GLU A 27 6.06 -6.98 -8.72
N THR A 28 5.93 -6.33 -7.55
CA THR A 28 4.63 -6.12 -6.90
C THR A 28 3.75 -5.16 -7.71
N THR A 29 4.33 -4.07 -8.21
CA THR A 29 3.58 -3.06 -8.96
C THR A 29 3.11 -3.58 -10.33
N ILE A 30 3.91 -4.41 -11.01
CA ILE A 30 3.54 -5.06 -12.28
C ILE A 30 2.33 -5.98 -12.11
N ARG A 31 2.14 -6.60 -10.94
CA ARG A 31 0.99 -7.48 -10.66
C ARG A 31 -0.34 -6.74 -10.53
N ALA A 32 -0.31 -5.41 -10.42
CA ALA A 32 -1.50 -4.56 -10.38
C ALA A 32 -1.30 -3.32 -11.26
N PRO A 33 -1.26 -3.48 -12.59
CA PRO A 33 -0.95 -2.40 -13.53
C PRO A 33 -2.10 -1.40 -13.68
N SER A 34 -3.31 -1.74 -13.22
CA SER A 34 -4.46 -0.84 -13.18
C SER A 34 -4.32 0.27 -12.15
N VAL A 35 -3.40 0.13 -11.19
CA VAL A 35 -3.10 1.16 -10.19
C VAL A 35 -2.02 2.09 -10.73
N ALA A 36 -2.30 3.39 -10.72
CA ALA A 36 -1.32 4.42 -11.07
C ALA A 36 -0.32 4.64 -9.91
N TRP A 37 0.57 3.67 -9.66
CA TRP A 37 1.50 3.66 -8.51
C TRP A 37 2.32 4.95 -8.37
N ARG A 38 2.75 5.55 -9.49
CA ARG A 38 3.46 6.84 -9.48
C ARG A 38 2.62 7.98 -8.94
N SER A 39 1.32 8.00 -9.26
CA SER A 39 0.38 8.99 -8.75
C SER A 39 0.13 8.77 -7.26
N VAL A 40 -0.04 7.53 -6.82
CA VAL A 40 -0.17 7.17 -5.39
C VAL A 40 1.06 7.61 -4.59
N SER A 41 2.27 7.33 -5.08
CA SER A 41 3.50 7.80 -4.42
C SER A 41 3.69 9.32 -4.47
N GLY A 42 3.24 9.95 -5.56
CA GLY A 42 3.33 11.39 -5.78
C GLY A 42 2.35 12.21 -4.96
N MET A 43 1.30 11.60 -4.42
CA MET A 43 0.33 12.25 -3.53
C MET A 43 1.00 12.88 -2.31
N ARG A 44 2.04 12.22 -1.77
CA ARG A 44 2.88 12.77 -0.71
C ARG A 44 3.50 14.11 -1.09
N ASP A 45 4.05 14.22 -2.30
CA ASP A 45 4.75 15.42 -2.74
C ASP A 45 3.77 16.59 -2.91
N HIS A 46 2.54 16.31 -3.31
CA HIS A 46 1.46 17.29 -3.36
C HIS A 46 1.01 17.77 -1.97
N LEU A 47 0.89 16.85 -1.00
CA LEU A 47 0.49 17.18 0.38
C LEU A 47 1.57 17.96 1.14
N VAL A 48 2.85 17.57 1.00
CA VAL A 48 3.98 18.17 1.73
C VAL A 48 4.38 19.54 1.15
N HIS A 49 4.34 19.72 -0.17
CA HIS A 49 4.70 21.00 -0.78
C HIS A 49 3.54 22.01 -0.83
N GLY A 50 2.31 21.55 -0.57
CA GLY A 50 1.11 22.36 -0.58
C GLY A 50 0.73 22.98 0.76
N TYR A 51 1.44 22.77 1.88
CA TYR A 51 0.97 23.07 3.26
C TYR A 51 0.36 24.48 3.53
N PHE A 52 0.65 25.49 2.69
CA PHE A 52 0.02 26.84 2.76
C PHE A 52 -1.18 27.05 1.82
N GLY A 53 -1.51 26.07 0.99
CA GLY A 53 -2.54 26.12 -0.06
C GLY A 53 -2.93 24.72 -0.56
N VAL A 54 -2.94 23.71 0.31
CA VAL A 54 -3.47 22.38 -0.03
C VAL A 54 -4.94 22.58 -0.33
N ASP A 55 -5.31 22.31 -1.58
CA ASP A 55 -6.70 22.27 -1.95
C ASP A 55 -7.32 21.01 -1.33
N LEU A 56 -8.03 21.19 -0.23
CA LEU A 56 -8.72 20.11 0.49
C LEU A 56 -9.73 19.38 -0.39
N ASP A 57 -10.24 20.03 -1.45
CA ASP A 57 -11.13 19.36 -2.41
C ASP A 57 -10.37 18.32 -3.22
N ILE A 58 -9.09 18.56 -3.56
CA ILE A 58 -8.23 17.56 -4.20
C ILE A 58 -8.00 16.38 -3.27
N VAL A 59 -7.74 16.65 -1.99
CA VAL A 59 -7.53 15.59 -0.97
C VAL A 59 -8.78 14.73 -0.81
N TRP A 60 -9.96 15.35 -0.76
CA TRP A 60 -11.23 14.62 -0.68
C TRP A 60 -11.62 13.90 -1.95
N ASN A 61 -11.35 14.46 -3.12
CA ASN A 61 -11.54 13.75 -4.38
C ASN A 61 -10.66 12.50 -4.42
N ALA A 62 -9.39 12.60 -4.02
CA ALA A 62 -8.49 11.45 -3.96
C ALA A 62 -9.01 10.36 -3.00
N ILE A 63 -9.61 10.75 -1.87
CA ILE A 63 -10.17 9.80 -0.90
C ILE A 63 -11.47 9.16 -1.38
N ALA A 64 -12.35 9.95 -2.00
CA ALA A 64 -13.64 9.47 -2.46
C ALA A 64 -13.51 8.60 -3.72
N GLU A 65 -12.68 9.01 -4.67
CA GLU A 65 -12.64 8.43 -6.01
C GLU A 65 -11.49 7.42 -6.18
N ASP A 66 -10.28 7.74 -5.70
CA ASP A 66 -9.09 6.92 -5.98
C ASP A 66 -8.83 5.85 -4.92
N LEU A 67 -9.00 6.18 -3.64
CA LEU A 67 -8.68 5.31 -2.51
C LEU A 67 -9.45 3.97 -2.51
N PRO A 68 -10.75 3.90 -2.89
CA PRO A 68 -11.46 2.63 -2.96
C PRO A 68 -10.87 1.68 -4.01
N GLY A 69 -10.46 2.22 -5.17
CA GLY A 69 -9.80 1.46 -6.22
C GLY A 69 -8.45 0.92 -5.77
N LEU A 70 -7.64 1.78 -5.12
CA LEU A 70 -6.35 1.38 -4.54
C LEU A 70 -6.52 0.27 -3.51
N ARG A 71 -7.48 0.40 -2.58
CA ARG A 71 -7.79 -0.62 -1.58
C ARG A 71 -8.12 -1.96 -2.23
N SER A 72 -9.02 -1.96 -3.22
CA SER A 72 -9.41 -3.19 -3.92
C SER A 72 -8.23 -3.89 -4.58
N ALA A 73 -7.34 -3.13 -5.23
CA ALA A 73 -6.13 -3.68 -5.85
C ALA A 73 -5.17 -4.28 -4.82
N VAL A 74 -4.95 -3.61 -3.68
CA VAL A 74 -4.11 -4.12 -2.59
C VAL A 74 -4.70 -5.40 -2.02
N GLU A 75 -6.00 -5.45 -1.76
CA GLU A 75 -6.67 -6.66 -1.27
C GLU A 75 -6.54 -7.83 -2.25
N GLN A 76 -6.59 -7.57 -3.57
CA GLN A 76 -6.35 -8.60 -4.59
C GLN A 76 -4.90 -9.10 -4.59
N LEU A 77 -3.93 -8.19 -4.45
CA LEU A 77 -2.51 -8.56 -4.36
C LEU A 77 -2.23 -9.45 -3.13
N LEU A 78 -2.82 -9.10 -1.98
CA LEU A 78 -2.70 -9.87 -0.75
C LEU A 78 -3.33 -11.25 -0.88
N ARG A 79 -4.56 -11.36 -1.42
CA ARG A 79 -5.20 -12.66 -1.68
C ARG A 79 -4.36 -13.54 -2.61
N GLY A 80 -3.73 -12.96 -3.63
CA GLY A 80 -2.81 -13.69 -4.52
C GLY A 80 -1.54 -14.17 -3.80
N ALA A 81 -1.01 -13.38 -2.86
CA ALA A 81 0.12 -13.78 -2.03
C ALA A 81 -0.27 -14.89 -1.03
N ASP A 82 -1.44 -14.79 -0.39
CA ASP A 82 -1.94 -15.80 0.53
C ASP A 82 -2.22 -17.13 -0.19
N ALA A 83 -2.81 -17.08 -1.39
CA ALA A 83 -3.00 -18.26 -2.23
C ALA A 83 -1.66 -18.90 -2.63
N PHE A 84 -0.64 -18.08 -2.94
CA PHE A 84 0.72 -18.56 -3.20
C PHE A 84 1.30 -19.25 -1.96
N TRP A 85 1.26 -18.63 -0.79
CA TRP A 85 1.79 -19.22 0.46
C TRP A 85 1.00 -20.45 0.93
N SER A 86 -0.29 -20.50 0.67
CA SER A 86 -1.13 -21.68 0.92
C SER A 86 -0.74 -22.84 -0.01
N ALA A 87 -0.52 -22.57 -1.30
CA ALA A 87 -0.07 -23.55 -2.29
C ALA A 87 1.38 -24.01 -2.07
N TYR A 88 2.24 -23.15 -1.52
CA TYR A 88 3.65 -23.42 -1.23
C TYR A 88 3.90 -23.81 0.24
N SER A 89 2.84 -24.12 1.00
CA SER A 89 2.96 -24.55 2.40
C SER A 89 3.74 -25.87 2.49
N PRO A 90 4.72 -25.98 3.41
CA PRO A 90 5.52 -27.20 3.59
C PRO A 90 4.72 -28.41 4.09
N ASN A 91 3.44 -28.23 4.46
CA ASN A 91 2.49 -29.32 4.76
C ASN A 91 1.60 -29.72 3.58
N SER A 92 1.72 -29.07 2.42
CA SER A 92 1.25 -29.66 1.17
C SER A 92 2.23 -30.77 0.77
N ALA A 93 1.72 -31.89 0.25
CA ALA A 93 2.45 -33.16 0.05
C ALA A 93 3.69 -33.11 -0.88
N ALA A 94 4.21 -31.93 -1.24
CA ALA A 94 5.25 -31.73 -2.23
C ALA A 94 6.62 -31.30 -1.67
N CYS A 95 6.75 -30.85 -0.42
CA CYS A 95 8.03 -30.28 0.05
C CYS A 95 8.42 -30.62 1.49
N SER A 96 8.64 -31.91 1.79
CA SER A 96 9.43 -32.31 2.96
C SER A 96 10.89 -32.43 2.58
N ALA A 97 11.75 -31.42 2.86
CA ALA A 97 13.20 -31.59 3.17
C ALA A 97 14.10 -30.33 3.28
N ALA A 98 13.66 -29.06 3.19
CA ALA A 98 14.66 -27.99 2.96
C ALA A 98 14.60 -26.64 3.72
N PHE A 99 13.77 -26.43 4.76
CA PHE A 99 13.67 -25.08 5.36
C PHE A 99 13.63 -24.97 6.89
N PHE A 100 14.24 -25.91 7.61
CA PHE A 100 14.52 -25.72 9.04
C PHE A 100 16.02 -25.83 9.32
N SER A 101 16.77 -24.84 8.86
CA SER A 101 18.06 -24.52 9.46
C SER A 101 18.41 -23.06 9.15
N THR A 102 18.63 -22.30 10.22
CA THR A 102 19.16 -20.92 10.26
C THR A 102 18.20 -19.77 9.90
N ARG A 103 17.53 -19.23 10.92
CA ARG A 103 17.90 -17.90 11.48
C ARG A 103 17.08 -17.61 12.73
N SER A 104 17.70 -17.92 13.87
CA SER A 104 17.59 -17.11 15.07
C SER A 104 18.14 -15.70 14.79
N ALA A 105 17.36 -14.64 15.03
CA ALA A 105 17.82 -13.38 15.62
C ALA A 105 16.72 -12.29 15.53
N ARG A 106 16.36 -11.77 16.72
CA ARG A 106 15.98 -10.39 17.03
C ARG A 106 14.88 -9.74 16.18
N TRP A 107 13.70 -9.61 16.78
CA TRP A 107 13.29 -8.36 17.43
C TRP A 107 12.80 -8.68 18.84
#